data_AF-A0A822ZWV3-F1
#
_entry.id   AF-A0A822ZWV3-F1
#
_cell.length_a   1.000
_cell.length_b   1.000
_cell.length_c   1.000
_cell.angle_alpha   90.00
_cell.angle_beta   90.00
_cell.angle_gamma   90.00
#
_symmetry.space_group_name_H-M   'P 1'
#
loop_
_entity.id
_entity.type
_entity.pdbx_description
1 polymer ?
#
loop_
_entity_poly.entity_id
_entity_poly.type
_entity_poly.pdbx_seq_one_letter_code
_entity_poly.pdbx_strand_id
1 'polypeptide(L)' 'MPMDQGLLDDIIRRLIAAKTSRMAKQVQLTEAEIRQLCAFSKEIFISQPNLIELEAPIKICGNYGIPNDSAFV' A
#
# COMPACT_ATOMS: atom_id res chain seq x y z
N MET A 1 -3.33 17.05 6.25
CA MET A 1 -4.07 17.56 5.06
C MET A 1 -4.86 16.40 4.48
N PRO A 2 -6.13 16.55 4.12
CA PRO A 2 -6.90 15.44 3.58
C PRO A 2 -6.28 15.00 2.26
N MET A 3 -6.12 13.69 2.08
CA MET A 3 -5.73 13.14 0.78
C MET A 3 -6.91 13.31 -0.18
N ASP A 4 -6.64 13.79 -1.39
CA ASP A 4 -7.67 13.93 -2.42
C ASP A 4 -8.16 12.55 -2.86
N GLN A 5 -9.47 12.32 -2.80
CA GLN A 5 -10.07 11.03 -3.12
C GLN A 5 -9.89 10.66 -4.60
N GLY A 6 -10.00 11.63 -5.51
CA GLY A 6 -9.83 11.39 -6.94
C GLY A 6 -8.41 10.96 -7.29
N LEU A 7 -7.41 11.58 -6.67
CA LEU A 7 -6.01 11.20 -6.79
C LEU A 7 -5.74 9.80 -6.22
N LEU A 8 -6.28 9.48 -5.04
CA LEU A 8 -6.13 8.17 -4.42
C LEU A 8 -6.70 7.06 -5.31
N ASP A 9 -7.91 7.26 -5.83
CA ASP A 9 -8.56 6.31 -6.74
C ASP A 9 -7.76 6.10 -8.04
N ASP A 10 -7.20 7.18 -8.60
CA ASP A 10 -6.35 7.10 -9.78
C ASP A 10 -5.06 6.30 -9.53
N ILE A 11 -4.40 6.54 -8.38
CA ILE A 11 -3.22 5.77 -7.96
C ILE A 11 -3.56 4.28 -7.82
N ILE A 12 -4.67 3.96 -7.15
CA ILE A 12 -5.13 2.57 -6.96
C ILE A 12 -5.36 1.90 -8.33
N ARG A 13 -6.05 2.59 -9.25
CA ARG A 13 -6.30 2.08 -10.61
C ARG A 13 -5.00 1.82 -11.37
N ARG A 14 -4.03 2.74 -11.31
CA ARG A 14 -2.71 2.57 -11.95
C ARG A 14 -1.95 1.35 -11.40
N LEU A 15 -1.96 1.15 -10.08
CA LEU A 15 -1.31 0.02 -9.43
C LEU A 15 -1.97 -1.32 -9.78
N ILE A 16 -3.30 -1.39 -9.80
CA ILE A 16 -4.03 -2.60 -10.18
C ILE A 16 -3.81 -2.94 -11.67
N ALA A 17 -3.82 -1.95 -12.55
CA ALA A 17 -3.61 -2.16 -13.98
C ALA A 17 -2.24 -2.76 -14.30
N ALA A 18 -1.20 -2.39 -13.54
CA ALA A 18 0.14 -2.97 -13.68
C ALA A 18 0.20 -4.45 -13.28
N LYS A 19 -0.62 -4.89 -12.31
CA LYS A 19 -0.70 -6.30 -11.89
C LYS A 19 -1.26 -7.21 -12.98
N THR A 20 -2.19 -6.72 -13.80
CA THR A 20 -2.82 -7.50 -14.89
C THR A 20 -1.96 -7.56 -16.15
N SER A 21 -0.94 -6.70 -16.27
CA SER A 21 0.00 -6.73 -17.39
C SER A 21 0.89 -7.97 -17.31
N ARG A 22 0.98 -8.73 -18.41
CA ARG A 22 1.82 -9.94 -18.55
C ARG A 22 3.31 -9.67 -18.33
N MET A 23 3.72 -8.41 -18.43
CA MET A 23 5.07 -7.92 -18.12
C MET A 23 4.96 -7.02 -16.89
N ALA A 24 5.88 -7.17 -15.93
CA ALA A 24 5.97 -6.32 -14.75
C ALA A 24 6.16 -4.85 -15.17
N LYS A 25 5.04 -4.15 -15.34
CA LYS A 25 5.04 -2.76 -15.81
C LYS A 25 5.28 -1.87 -14.59
N GLN A 26 6.40 -1.18 -14.58
CA GLN A 26 6.68 -0.20 -13.53
C GLN A 26 5.61 0.91 -13.59
N VAL A 27 4.94 1.15 -12.47
CA VAL A 27 3.97 2.23 -12.35
C VAL A 27 4.73 3.52 -12.09
N GLN A 28 4.47 4.52 -12.93
CA GLN A 28 5.03 5.85 -12.71
C GLN A 28 4.16 6.58 -11.68
N LEU A 29 4.72 6.75 -10.48
CA LEU A 29 4.22 7.62 -9.43
C LEU A 29 5.24 8.73 -9.23
N THR A 30 4.75 9.95 -9.08
CA THR A 30 5.58 11.11 -8.73
C THR A 30 5.98 11.06 -7.27
N GLU A 31 7.10 11.69 -6.93
CA GLU A 31 7.56 11.77 -5.54
C GLU A 31 6.51 12.43 -4.62
N ALA A 32 5.80 13.44 -5.13
CA ALA A 32 4.75 14.12 -4.39
C ALA A 32 3.60 13.17 -4.02
N GLU A 33 3.13 12.34 -4.96
CA GLU A 33 2.09 11.34 -4.71
C GLU A 33 2.53 10.31 -3.67
N ILE A 34 3.78 9.83 -3.75
CA ILE A 34 4.35 8.87 -2.80
C ILE A 34 4.43 9.50 -1.40
N ARG A 35 4.94 10.72 -1.29
CA ARG A 35 5.05 11.43 -0.01
C ARG A 35 3.68 11.66 0.61
N GLN A 36 2.68 12.01 -0.20
CA GLN A 36 1.32 12.24 0.27
C GLN A 36 0.67 10.94 0.78
N LEU A 37 0.82 9.83 0.05
CA LEU A 37 0.39 8.49 0.50
C LEU A 37 1.00 8.13 1.86
N CYS A 38 2.32 8.29 1.99
CA CYS A 38 3.04 7.98 3.22
C CYS A 38 2.61 8.87 4.39
N ALA A 39 2.48 10.19 4.16
CA ALA A 39 2.06 11.13 5.19
C ALA A 39 0.65 10.82 5.69
N PHE A 40 -0.29 10.59 4.77
CA PHE A 40 -1.68 10.27 5.11
C PHE A 40 -1.81 8.91 5.79
N SER A 41 -1.12 7.88 5.29
CA SER A 41 -1.10 6.55 5.93
C SER A 41 -0.53 6.61 7.34
N LYS A 42 0.52 7.40 7.56
CA LYS A 42 1.10 7.61 8.90
C LYS A 42 0.09 8.23 9.87
N GLU A 43 -0.68 9.23 9.43
CA GLU A 43 -1.74 9.83 10.27
C GLU A 43 -2.80 8.77 10.66
N ILE A 44 -3.20 7.91 9.72
CA ILE A 44 -4.15 6.81 9.99
C ILE A 44 -3.55 5.83 11.01
N PHE A 45 -2.33 5.36 10.80
CA PHE A 45 -1.70 4.40 11.71
C PHE A 45 -1.50 4.95 13.12
N ILE A 46 -1.21 6.25 13.26
CA ILE A 46 -1.11 6.91 14.57
C ILE A 46 -2.49 7.05 15.24
N SER A 47 -3.55 7.25 14.46
CA SER A 47 -4.92 7.34 14.99
C SER A 47 -5.47 6.00 15.47
N GLN A 48 -4.93 4.89 14.95
CA GLN A 48 -5.31 3.54 15.31
C GLN A 48 -4.50 3.04 16.53
N PRO A 49 -5.09 2.19 17.40
CA PRO A 49 -4.33 1.59 18.49
C PRO A 49 -3.28 0.61 17.95
N ASN A 50 -2.14 0.52 18.63
CA ASN A 50 -1.08 -0.45 18.28
C ASN A 50 -1.56 -1.90 18.35
N LEU A 51 -2.53 -2.18 19.23
CA LEU A 51 -3.25 -3.45 19.29
C LEU A 51 -4.60 -3.27 18.59
N ILE A 52 -4.71 -3.80 17.38
CA ILE A 52 -5.93 -3.69 16.57
C ILE A 52 -6.89 -4.81 16.95
N GLU A 53 -8.11 -4.44 17.34
CA GLU A 53 -9.22 -5.36 17.51
C GLU A 53 -9.94 -5.52 16.16
N LEU A 54 -10.03 -6.76 15.66
CA LEU A 54 -10.62 -7.07 14.36
C LEU A 54 -11.78 -8.05 14.53
N GLU A 55 -12.90 -7.75 13.87
CA GLU A 55 -14.06 -8.64 13.81
C GLU A 55 -14.05 -9.46 12.52
N ALA A 56 -14.53 -10.70 12.60
CA ALA A 56 -14.63 -11.58 11.42
C ALA A 56 -15.80 -11.16 10.50
N PRO A 57 -15.70 -11.38 9.17
CA PRO A 57 -14.67 -12.13 8.44
C PRO A 57 -13.51 -11.26 7.91
N ILE A 58 -12.27 -11.70 8.13
CA ILE A 58 -11.05 -11.05 7.61
C ILE A 58 -10.11 -12.06 6.94
N LYS A 59 -9.27 -11.60 6.01
CA LYS A 59 -8.19 -12.39 5.41
C LYS A 59 -6.86 -11.92 5.98
N ILE A 60 -6.12 -12.84 6.60
CA ILE A 60 -4.78 -12.57 7.14
C ILE A 60 -3.75 -13.04 6.11
N CYS A 61 -2.90 -12.11 5.66
CA CYS A 61 -1.79 -12.39 4.74
C CYS A 61 -0.47 -12.12 5.44
N GLY A 62 0.46 -13.08 5.38
CA GLY A 62 1.81 -12.96 5.94
C GLY A 62 2.80 -12.23 5.02
N ASN A 63 4.09 -12.47 5.21
CA ASN A 63 5.17 -11.81 4.47
C ASN A 63 5.04 -11.98 2.95
N TYR A 64 5.10 -10.86 2.21
CA TYR A 64 5.12 -10.79 0.74
C TYR A 64 6.55 -10.72 0.17
N GLY A 65 7.55 -11.06 0.98
CA GLY A 65 8.97 -10.95 0.65
C GLY A 65 9.35 -11.55 -0.71
N ILE A 66 10.39 -10.96 -1.30
CA ILE A 66 11.01 -11.38 -2.55
C ILE A 66 11.56 -12.81 -2.34
N PRO A 67 11.16 -13.81 -3.15
CA PRO A 67 11.85 -15.09 -3.13
C PRO A 67 13.20 -14.87 -3.84
N ASN A 68 14.26 -14.62 -3.08
CA ASN A 68 15.64 -15.04 -3.36
C ASN A 68 16.60 -14.47 -2.29
N ASP A 69 17.19 -15.41 -1.54
CA ASP A 69 18.40 -15.34 -0.72
C ASP A 69 18.57 -14.17 0.27
N SER A 70 18.23 -14.44 1.53
CA SER A 70 19.20 -14.48 2.65
C SER A 70 18.45 -14.75 3.95
N ALA A 71 18.97 -15.70 4.72
CA ALA A 71 18.67 -15.91 6.13
C ALA A 71 18.93 -14.65 6.98
N PHE A 72 18.63 -14.76 8.28
CA PHE A 72 18.80 -13.79 9.38
C PHE A 72 17.55 -12.98 9.72
N VAL A 73 16.61 -13.63 10.43
CA VAL A 73 16.60 -13.59 11.91
C VAL A 73 16.41 -15.01 12.43
#